data_AF-L0P6R3-F1
#
_entry.id   AF-L0P6R3-F1
#
_cell.length_a   1.000
_cell.length_b   1.000
_cell.length_c   1.000
_cell.angle_alpha   90.00
_cell.angle_beta   90.00
_cell.angle_gamma   90.00
#
_symmetry.space_group_name_H-M   'P 1'
#
loop_
_entity.id
_entity.type
_entity.pdbx_description
1 polymer ?
#
loop_
_entity_poly.entity_id
_entity_poly.type
_entity_poly.pdbx_seq_one_letter_code
_entity_poly.pdbx_strand_id
1 'polypeptide(L)'
;FWERFLSCLEILGRKQLRTVYRLTLVKQFNTQEIEEYANLVFIAKPCFIEVKGVTYCGNTDSSPLTMQNVPFHEEVVNFSKALTQKISEIDNMPEYRIATEHVHSCCVLIAQKRFYINDKWYTHINYDRFFELVESKMPFSVMDYISETPSWAYFNSVHGGFNPEDTRWRRK
;
A
#
# COMPACT_ATOMS: atom_id res chain seq x y z
N PHE A 1 -12.57 -5.73 -20.76
CA PHE A 1 -11.45 -5.76 -19.80
C PHE A 1 -11.86 -5.25 -18.42
N TRP A 2 -12.59 -4.12 -18.33
CA TRP A 2 -13.03 -3.54 -17.05
C TRP A 2 -13.91 -4.46 -16.18
N GLU A 3 -14.95 -5.08 -16.74
CA GLU A 3 -15.82 -6.00 -15.98
C GLU A 3 -15.07 -7.19 -15.37
N ARG A 4 -14.08 -7.72 -16.12
CA ARG A 4 -13.19 -8.78 -15.63
C ARG A 4 -12.33 -8.28 -14.47
N PHE A 5 -11.84 -7.04 -14.55
CA PHE A 5 -11.09 -6.42 -13.46
C PHE A 5 -11.95 -6.27 -12.20
N LEU A 6 -13.18 -5.75 -12.32
CA LEU A 6 -14.12 -5.64 -11.19
C LEU A 6 -14.42 -7.02 -10.58
N SER A 7 -14.65 -8.03 -11.42
CA SER A 7 -14.85 -9.42 -10.96
C SER A 7 -13.65 -9.95 -10.17
N CYS A 8 -12.42 -9.61 -10.59
CA CYS A 8 -11.21 -9.97 -9.83
C CYS A 8 -11.18 -9.30 -8.45
N LEU A 9 -11.61 -8.04 -8.33
CA LEU A 9 -11.68 -7.34 -7.04
C LEU A 9 -12.67 -8.03 -6.09
N GLU A 10 -13.86 -8.37 -6.58
CA GLU A 10 -14.85 -9.10 -5.78
C GLU A 10 -14.34 -10.47 -5.30
N ILE A 11 -13.61 -11.20 -6.14
CA ILE A 11 -12.97 -12.48 -5.76
C ILE A 11 -11.90 -12.24 -4.70
N LEU A 12 -11.09 -11.18 -4.86
CA LEU A 12 -10.04 -10.82 -3.92
C LEU A 12 -10.61 -10.52 -2.53
N GLY A 13 -11.75 -9.82 -2.45
CA GLY A 13 -12.41 -9.49 -1.18
C GLY A 13 -12.93 -10.71 -0.41
N ARG A 14 -13.09 -11.87 -1.07
CA ARG A 14 -13.51 -13.13 -0.42
C ARG A 14 -12.31 -13.92 0.14
N LYS A 15 -11.07 -13.52 -0.14
CA LYS A 15 -9.87 -14.21 0.33
C LYS A 15 -9.62 -13.88 1.80
N GLN A 16 -9.31 -14.91 2.58
CA GLN A 16 -8.92 -14.79 4.00
C GLN A 16 -7.44 -14.41 4.18
N LEU A 17 -6.65 -14.54 3.11
CA LEU A 17 -5.22 -14.22 3.11
C LEU A 17 -4.97 -12.73 2.90
N ARG A 18 -3.70 -12.32 3.06
CA ARG A 18 -3.25 -10.96 2.82
C ARG A 18 -3.57 -10.51 1.40
N THR A 19 -4.26 -9.38 1.27
CA THR A 19 -4.59 -8.74 0.00
C THR A 19 -4.01 -7.34 -0.05
N VAL A 20 -3.44 -6.97 -1.19
CA VAL A 20 -2.79 -5.66 -1.38
C VAL A 20 -3.24 -5.09 -2.72
N TYR A 21 -3.69 -3.85 -2.71
CA TYR A 21 -3.77 -3.05 -3.93
C TYR A 21 -2.49 -2.26 -4.08
N ARG A 22 -1.88 -2.32 -5.26
CA ARG A 22 -0.71 -1.49 -5.58
C ARG A 22 -1.08 -0.47 -6.65
N LEU A 23 -1.08 0.80 -6.26
CA LEU A 23 -1.41 1.93 -7.11
C LEU A 23 -0.12 2.62 -7.51
N THR A 24 0.10 2.79 -8.81
CA THR A 24 1.22 3.58 -9.32
C THR A 24 0.70 4.97 -9.69
N LEU A 25 1.16 5.99 -8.97
CA LEU A 25 0.78 7.38 -9.19
C LEU A 25 1.64 8.03 -10.27
N VAL A 26 0.96 8.69 -11.20
CA VAL A 26 1.53 9.41 -12.32
C VAL A 26 0.87 10.78 -12.37
N LYS A 27 1.65 11.85 -12.15
CA LYS A 27 1.12 13.22 -12.18
C LYS A 27 0.48 13.51 -13.53
N GLN A 28 -0.64 14.22 -13.49
CA GLN A 28 -1.46 14.60 -14.66
C GLN A 28 -2.18 13.45 -15.36
N PHE A 29 -2.05 12.21 -14.86
CA PHE A 29 -2.77 11.06 -15.41
C PHE A 29 -3.84 10.56 -14.43
N ASN A 30 -3.47 10.26 -13.18
CA ASN A 30 -4.39 9.58 -12.26
C ASN A 30 -4.43 10.18 -10.84
N THR A 31 -3.75 11.29 -10.58
CA THR A 31 -3.65 11.85 -9.22
C THR A 31 -4.92 12.56 -8.73
N GLN A 32 -5.94 12.74 -9.59
CA GLN A 32 -7.18 13.46 -9.26
C GLN A 32 -8.38 12.52 -9.01
N GLU A 33 -8.25 11.23 -9.33
CA GLU A 33 -9.36 10.25 -9.35
C GLU A 33 -9.63 9.62 -7.96
N ILE A 34 -9.62 10.44 -6.89
CA ILE A 34 -9.70 9.96 -5.50
C ILE A 34 -11.00 9.20 -5.22
N GLU A 35 -12.13 9.68 -5.74
CA GLU A 35 -13.45 9.06 -5.59
C GLU A 35 -13.48 7.68 -6.26
N GLU A 36 -12.98 7.60 -7.49
CA GLU A 36 -12.94 6.38 -8.27
C GLU A 36 -12.06 5.32 -7.59
N TYR A 37 -10.90 5.72 -7.04
CA TYR A 37 -10.06 4.81 -6.27
C TYR A 37 -10.74 4.34 -4.98
N ALA A 38 -11.42 5.23 -4.25
CA ALA A 38 -12.15 4.85 -3.04
C ALA A 38 -13.25 3.82 -3.36
N ASN A 39 -13.95 3.98 -4.49
CA ASN A 39 -14.93 3.02 -4.98
C ASN A 39 -14.31 1.64 -5.29
N LEU A 40 -13.11 1.58 -5.88
CA LEU A 40 -12.40 0.32 -6.11
C LEU A 40 -11.97 -0.36 -4.79
N VAL A 41 -11.56 0.43 -3.80
CA VAL A 41 -11.21 -0.05 -2.46
C VAL A 41 -12.45 -0.62 -1.75
N PHE A 42 -13.62 0.00 -1.94
CA PHE A 42 -14.88 -0.48 -1.37
C PHE A 42 -15.26 -1.90 -1.83
N ILE A 43 -14.96 -2.25 -3.09
CA ILE A 43 -15.33 -3.55 -3.66
C ILE A 43 -14.65 -4.73 -2.93
N ALA A 44 -13.33 -4.67 -2.72
CA ALA A 44 -12.59 -5.79 -2.13
C ALA A 44 -12.15 -5.57 -0.68
N LYS A 45 -12.13 -4.31 -0.20
CA LYS A 45 -11.65 -3.94 1.14
C LYS A 45 -10.28 -4.60 1.44
N PRO A 46 -9.24 -4.34 0.63
CA PRO A 46 -7.95 -5.02 0.75
C PRO A 46 -7.32 -4.77 2.12
N CYS A 47 -6.46 -5.68 2.58
CA CYS A 47 -5.74 -5.50 3.84
C CYS A 47 -4.86 -4.23 3.82
N PHE A 48 -4.24 -3.98 2.66
CA PHE A 48 -3.29 -2.91 2.45
C PHE A 48 -3.47 -2.23 1.09
N ILE A 49 -3.07 -0.97 1.00
CA ILE A 49 -2.99 -0.20 -0.23
C ILE A 49 -1.57 0.40 -0.28
N GLU A 50 -0.76 -0.07 -1.22
CA GLU A 50 0.57 0.48 -1.50
C GLU A 50 0.42 1.55 -2.58
N VAL A 51 0.72 2.80 -2.23
CA VAL A 51 0.70 3.93 -3.15
C VAL A 51 2.15 4.28 -3.50
N LYS A 52 2.51 4.09 -4.77
CA LYS A 52 3.88 4.26 -5.26
C LYS A 52 3.96 5.31 -6.35
N GLY A 53 4.87 6.26 -6.22
CA GLY A 53 5.21 7.17 -7.32
C GLY A 53 5.85 6.43 -8.50
N VAL A 54 5.43 6.74 -9.73
CA VAL A 54 6.08 6.19 -10.92
C VAL A 54 7.56 6.56 -10.96
N THR A 55 8.40 5.60 -11.35
CA THR A 55 9.83 5.83 -11.59
C THR A 55 10.03 6.00 -13.09
N TYR A 56 10.68 7.09 -13.49
CA TYR A 56 11.02 7.32 -14.88
C TYR A 56 12.23 6.47 -15.29
N CYS A 57 12.07 5.68 -16.36
CA CYS A 57 13.07 4.73 -16.85
C CYS A 57 13.78 5.19 -18.13
N GLY A 58 13.68 6.48 -18.50
CA GLY A 58 14.17 7.00 -19.77
C GLY A 58 13.06 7.14 -20.82
N ASN A 59 13.36 7.88 -21.89
CA ASN A 59 12.43 8.06 -23.01
C ASN A 59 12.46 6.81 -23.89
N THR A 60 11.30 6.22 -24.14
CA THR A 60 11.08 5.25 -25.21
C THR A 60 10.09 5.84 -26.19
N ASP A 61 10.19 5.48 -27.48
CA ASP A 61 9.24 5.95 -28.50
C ASP A 61 7.78 5.57 -28.18
N SER A 62 7.59 4.61 -27.28
CA SER A 62 6.30 4.07 -26.84
C SER A 62 5.72 4.73 -25.58
N SER A 63 6.45 5.61 -24.89
CA SER A 63 5.99 6.19 -23.62
C SER A 63 5.93 7.72 -23.67
N PRO A 64 4.75 8.33 -23.44
CA PRO A 64 4.62 9.77 -23.33
C PRO A 64 5.11 10.32 -21.97
N LEU A 65 5.59 9.45 -21.07
CA LEU A 65 5.96 9.84 -19.72
C LEU A 65 7.28 10.62 -19.71
N THR A 66 7.27 11.73 -18.98
CA THR A 66 8.44 12.56 -18.74
C THR A 66 8.77 12.61 -17.25
N MET A 67 9.92 13.18 -16.90
CA MET A 67 10.27 13.46 -15.49
C MET A 67 9.23 14.33 -14.78
N GLN A 68 8.47 15.17 -15.50
CA GLN A 68 7.42 16.00 -14.90
C GLN A 68 6.24 15.15 -14.39
N ASN A 69 6.08 13.93 -14.91
CA ASN A 69 5.03 13.02 -14.49
C ASN A 69 5.37 12.24 -13.20
N VAL A 70 6.62 12.31 -12.75
CA VAL A 70 7.10 11.65 -11.52
C VAL A 70 6.65 12.45 -10.29
N PRO A 71 5.82 11.88 -9.40
CA PRO A 71 5.45 12.56 -8.16
C PRO A 71 6.60 12.58 -7.15
N PHE A 72 6.70 13.67 -6.42
CA PHE A 72 7.49 13.75 -5.19
C PHE A 72 6.81 12.93 -4.10
N HIS A 73 7.61 12.48 -3.12
CA HIS A 73 7.10 11.70 -2.01
C HIS A 73 5.98 12.41 -1.24
N GLU A 74 6.10 13.72 -1.02
CA GLU A 74 5.04 14.51 -0.37
C GLU A 74 3.70 14.46 -1.13
N GLU A 75 3.74 14.43 -2.46
CA GLU A 75 2.52 14.33 -3.27
C GLU A 75 1.88 12.93 -3.14
N VAL A 76 2.71 11.88 -3.03
CA VAL A 76 2.24 10.52 -2.73
C VAL A 76 1.60 10.45 -1.34
N VAL A 77 2.20 11.12 -0.34
CA VAL A 77 1.63 11.23 1.01
C VAL A 77 0.31 11.99 1.00
N ASN A 78 0.23 13.13 0.31
CA ASN A 78 -0.98 13.93 0.23
C ASN A 78 -2.12 13.19 -0.48
N PHE A 79 -1.81 12.49 -1.58
CA PHE A 79 -2.76 11.58 -2.22
C PHE A 79 -3.24 10.48 -1.25
N SER A 80 -2.31 9.87 -0.52
CA SER A 80 -2.63 8.80 0.44
C SER A 80 -3.55 9.30 1.56
N LYS A 81 -3.31 10.50 2.08
CA LYS A 81 -4.18 11.16 3.08
C LYS A 81 -5.57 11.41 2.50
N ALA A 82 -5.65 12.01 1.31
CA ALA A 82 -6.91 12.27 0.64
C ALA A 82 -7.71 10.98 0.38
N LEU A 83 -7.04 9.91 -0.05
CA LEU A 83 -7.67 8.60 -0.25
C LEU A 83 -8.18 8.01 1.07
N THR A 84 -7.38 8.05 2.16
CA THR A 84 -7.84 7.56 3.47
C THR A 84 -9.03 8.34 4.02
N GLN A 85 -9.02 9.67 3.86
CA GLN A 85 -10.14 10.52 4.23
C GLN A 85 -11.37 10.13 3.41
N LYS A 86 -11.21 9.98 2.10
CA LYS A 86 -12.34 9.63 1.24
C LYS A 86 -12.95 8.28 1.55
N ILE A 87 -12.12 7.27 1.82
CA ILE A 87 -12.58 5.95 2.26
C ILE A 87 -13.36 6.04 3.57
N SER A 88 -12.98 6.92 4.49
CA SER A 88 -13.66 7.09 5.77
C SER A 88 -15.05 7.72 5.67
N GLU A 89 -15.37 8.37 4.55
CA GLU A 89 -16.70 8.93 4.26
C GLU A 89 -17.69 7.86 3.78
N ILE A 90 -17.21 6.67 3.38
CA ILE A 90 -18.05 5.60 2.84
C ILE A 90 -18.58 4.71 3.97
N ASP A 91 -19.90 4.54 4.04
CA ASP A 91 -20.55 3.67 5.01
C ASP A 91 -20.07 2.22 4.90
N ASN A 92 -19.96 1.54 6.05
CA ASN A 92 -19.53 0.13 6.15
C ASN A 92 -18.12 -0.16 5.61
N MET A 93 -17.24 0.84 5.58
CA MET A 93 -15.81 0.64 5.34
C MET A 93 -15.04 0.37 6.64
N PRO A 94 -14.06 -0.56 6.63
CA PRO A 94 -13.11 -0.63 7.71
C PRO A 94 -12.28 0.66 7.72
N GLU A 95 -11.85 1.08 8.91
CA GLU A 95 -11.00 2.26 9.04
C GLU A 95 -9.61 1.97 8.43
N TYR A 96 -9.13 2.87 7.56
CA TYR A 96 -7.79 2.81 6.97
C TYR A 96 -6.93 3.96 7.50
N ARG A 97 -5.65 3.70 7.72
CA ARG A 97 -4.66 4.71 8.13
C ARG A 97 -3.34 4.47 7.43
N ILE A 98 -2.53 5.52 7.30
CA ILE A 98 -1.15 5.40 6.83
C ILE A 98 -0.33 4.71 7.92
N ALA A 99 0.29 3.58 7.59
CA ALA A 99 1.08 2.77 8.53
C ALA A 99 2.58 3.00 8.35
N THR A 100 3.05 2.95 7.10
CA THR A 100 4.48 3.05 6.78
C THR A 100 4.74 3.96 5.59
N GLU A 101 5.97 4.42 5.47
CA GLU A 101 6.49 5.08 4.28
C GLU A 101 7.86 4.53 3.94
N HIS A 102 8.23 4.65 2.66
CA HIS A 102 9.57 4.38 2.15
C HIS A 102 9.96 5.53 1.23
N VAL A 103 10.50 6.60 1.81
CA VAL A 103 10.80 7.87 1.11
C VAL A 103 11.71 7.65 -0.08
N HIS A 104 12.72 6.78 0.09
CA HIS A 104 13.70 6.44 -0.96
C HIS A 104 13.10 5.71 -2.16
N SER A 105 11.92 5.10 -2.00
CA SER A 105 11.18 4.39 -3.06
C SER A 105 9.91 5.14 -3.48
N CYS A 106 9.71 6.37 -2.99
CA CYS A 106 8.49 7.18 -3.20
C CYS A 106 7.20 6.37 -2.93
N CYS A 107 7.17 5.65 -1.80
CA CYS A 107 6.10 4.69 -1.50
C CYS A 107 5.48 4.94 -0.12
N VAL A 108 4.16 4.78 -0.02
CA VAL A 108 3.39 4.86 1.22
C VAL A 108 2.50 3.63 1.34
N LEU A 109 2.43 3.05 2.54
CA LEU A 109 1.53 1.94 2.83
C LEU A 109 0.36 2.43 3.70
N ILE A 110 -0.83 2.31 3.16
CA ILE A 110 -2.08 2.43 3.91
C ILE A 110 -2.49 1.03 4.36
N ALA A 111 -2.91 0.89 5.62
CA ALA A 111 -3.35 -0.37 6.20
C ALA A 111 -4.72 -0.22 6.88
N GLN A 112 -5.49 -1.29 6.94
CA GLN A 112 -6.66 -1.34 7.81
C GLN A 112 -6.26 -1.25 9.29
N LYS A 113 -7.04 -0.54 10.10
CA LYS A 113 -6.79 -0.36 11.54
C LYS A 113 -6.75 -1.66 12.34
N ARG A 114 -7.33 -2.76 11.84
CA ARG A 114 -7.20 -4.09 12.49
C ARG A 114 -5.75 -4.57 12.64
N PHE A 115 -4.82 -4.02 11.85
CA PHE A 115 -3.38 -4.27 11.95
C PHE A 115 -2.66 -3.33 12.93
N TYR A 116 -3.38 -2.40 13.57
CA TYR A 116 -2.86 -1.53 14.63
C TYR A 116 -3.34 -2.03 15.99
N ILE A 117 -2.45 -2.68 16.73
CA ILE A 117 -2.76 -3.43 17.97
C ILE A 117 -1.83 -2.91 19.06
N ASN A 118 -2.38 -2.52 20.22
CA ASN A 118 -1.62 -2.03 21.37
C ASN A 118 -0.59 -0.94 21.00
N ASP A 119 -1.05 0.07 20.26
CA ASP A 119 -0.25 1.20 19.77
C ASP A 119 0.91 0.86 18.84
N LYS A 120 0.83 -0.31 18.19
CA LYS A 120 1.85 -0.78 17.24
C LYS A 120 1.22 -1.28 15.95
N TRP A 121 1.93 -1.05 14.85
CA TRP A 121 1.58 -1.62 13.56
C TRP A 121 2.09 -3.04 13.42
N TYR A 122 1.28 -3.91 12.81
CA TYR A 122 1.59 -5.30 12.47
C TYR A 122 1.39 -5.54 10.98
N THR A 123 2.18 -4.84 10.16
CA THR A 123 2.09 -4.90 8.69
C THR A 123 3.08 -5.87 8.08
N HIS A 124 4.02 -6.43 8.83
CA HIS A 124 5.00 -7.41 8.34
C HIS A 124 4.42 -8.84 8.37
N ILE A 125 5.06 -9.73 7.62
CA ILE A 125 4.73 -11.15 7.56
C ILE A 125 5.70 -11.87 8.50
N ASN A 126 5.17 -12.65 9.44
CA ASN A 126 5.94 -13.68 10.13
C ASN A 126 6.04 -14.89 9.18
N TYR A 127 7.15 -14.98 8.44
CA TYR A 127 7.32 -16.01 7.41
C TYR A 127 7.40 -17.42 7.99
N ASP A 128 8.09 -17.61 9.12
CA ASP A 128 8.18 -18.92 9.78
C ASP A 128 6.78 -19.42 10.12
N ARG A 129 5.98 -18.56 10.77
CA ARG A 129 4.59 -18.87 11.10
C ARG A 129 3.72 -19.09 9.86
N PHE A 130 3.92 -18.29 8.81
CA PHE A 130 3.19 -18.47 7.55
C PHE A 130 3.46 -19.85 6.94
N PHE A 131 4.72 -20.30 6.89
CA PHE A 131 5.07 -21.61 6.35
C PHE A 131 4.51 -22.76 7.20
N GLU A 132 4.55 -22.67 8.53
CA GLU A 132 3.89 -23.63 9.43
C GLU A 132 2.38 -23.76 9.11
N LEU A 133 1.69 -22.62 8.92
CA LEU A 133 0.26 -22.60 8.62
C LEU A 133 -0.04 -23.22 7.25
N VAL A 134 0.79 -22.94 6.24
CA VAL A 134 0.65 -23.56 4.91
C VAL A 134 0.83 -25.08 5.00
N GLU A 135 1.84 -25.56 5.74
CA GLU A 135 2.11 -26.99 5.91
C GLU A 135 1.01 -27.71 6.69
N SER A 136 0.36 -27.03 7.63
CA SER A 136 -0.74 -27.59 8.42
C SER A 136 -1.95 -28.01 7.58
N LYS A 137 -2.12 -27.43 6.37
CA LYS A 137 -3.30 -27.58 5.49
C LYS A 137 -4.64 -27.21 6.15
N MET A 138 -4.60 -26.57 7.32
CA MET A 138 -5.79 -26.07 8.00
C MET A 138 -6.13 -24.67 7.48
N PRO A 139 -7.42 -24.26 7.49
CA PRO A 139 -7.78 -22.88 7.18
C PRO A 139 -7.12 -21.90 8.15
N PHE A 140 -6.53 -20.83 7.62
CA PHE A 140 -5.98 -19.72 8.38
C PHE A 140 -6.28 -18.39 7.68
N SER A 141 -6.12 -17.31 8.42
CA SER A 141 -6.39 -15.94 8.00
C SER A 141 -5.13 -15.08 8.03
N VAL A 142 -5.23 -13.88 7.45
CA VAL A 142 -4.14 -12.89 7.48
C VAL A 142 -3.64 -12.55 8.88
N MET A 143 -4.51 -12.62 9.90
CA MET A 143 -4.14 -12.26 11.27
C MET A 143 -3.23 -13.30 11.94
N ASP A 144 -3.18 -14.53 11.43
CA ASP A 144 -2.48 -15.66 12.08
C ASP A 144 -0.95 -15.64 11.85
N TYR A 145 -0.46 -14.78 10.95
CA TYR A 145 0.95 -14.69 10.57
C TYR A 145 1.46 -13.24 10.45
N ILE A 146 0.84 -12.32 11.18
CA ILE A 146 1.34 -10.93 11.24
C ILE A 146 2.59 -10.84 12.12
N SER A 147 3.47 -9.91 11.77
CA SER A 147 4.62 -9.52 12.58
C SER A 147 4.59 -8.01 12.80
N GLU A 148 5.14 -7.57 13.93
CA GLU A 148 5.31 -6.15 14.25
C GLU A 148 6.08 -5.46 13.12
N THR A 149 5.58 -4.31 12.71
CA THR A 149 6.23 -3.41 11.77
C THR A 149 7.48 -2.85 12.44
N PRO A 150 8.65 -2.86 11.80
CA PRO A 150 9.85 -2.24 12.34
C PRO A 150 9.63 -0.74 12.57
N SER A 151 10.10 -0.20 13.69
CA SER A 151 9.90 1.21 14.06
C SER A 151 10.47 2.20 13.03
N TRP A 152 11.55 1.84 12.34
CA TRP A 152 12.14 2.63 11.26
C TRP A 152 11.29 2.69 9.98
N ALA A 153 10.27 1.82 9.87
CA ALA A 153 9.33 1.81 8.75
C ALA A 153 8.10 2.70 9.01
N TYR A 154 7.87 3.12 10.26
CA TYR A 154 6.67 3.86 10.61
C TYR A 154 6.60 5.15 9.79
N PHE A 155 5.36 5.53 9.46
CA PHE A 155 5.11 6.84 8.86
C PHE A 155 5.62 7.96 9.77
N ASN A 156 6.35 8.92 9.19
CA ASN A 156 7.08 9.99 9.88
C ASN A 156 8.21 9.51 10.81
N SER A 157 8.71 8.28 10.65
CA SER A 157 9.90 7.86 11.37
C SER A 157 11.12 8.67 10.91
N VAL A 158 12.09 8.86 11.81
CA VAL A 158 13.36 9.56 11.50
C VAL A 158 14.15 8.91 10.35
N HIS A 159 13.90 7.63 10.08
CA HIS A 159 14.54 6.87 9.02
C HIS A 159 13.78 6.90 7.68
N GLY A 160 12.52 7.36 7.67
CA GLY A 160 11.69 7.46 6.46
C GLY A 160 11.57 6.14 5.71
N GLY A 161 11.50 5.01 6.44
CA GLY A 161 11.41 3.68 5.86
C GLY A 161 12.69 3.04 5.38
N PHE A 162 13.84 3.69 5.60
CA PHE A 162 15.12 3.10 5.25
C PHE A 162 15.64 2.28 6.45
N ASN A 163 15.95 1.00 6.24
CA ASN A 163 16.49 0.17 7.30
C ASN A 163 17.83 0.76 7.79
N PRO A 164 18.00 1.04 9.10
CA PRO A 164 19.25 1.58 9.65
C PRO A 164 20.46 0.67 9.46
N GLU A 165 20.25 -0.64 9.27
CA GLU A 165 21.33 -1.61 9.02
C GLU A 165 21.83 -1.55 7.57
N ASP A 166 21.07 -0.95 6.66
CA ASP A 166 21.47 -0.81 5.25
C ASP A 166 22.35 0.43 5.03
N THR A 167 23.22 0.36 4.03
CA THR A 167 24.04 1.51 3.62
C THR A 167 23.37 2.29 2.50
N ARG A 168 22.99 3.54 2.76
CA ARG A 168 22.39 4.42 1.74
C ARG A 168 23.45 4.99 0.80
N TRP A 169 23.49 4.50 -0.44
CA TRP A 169 24.32 5.08 -1.49
C TRP A 169 23.65 6.31 -2.11
N ARG A 170 24.28 7.48 -1.98
CA ARG A 170 23.86 8.71 -2.67
C ARG A 170 24.83 8.95 -3.83
N ARG A 171 24.33 8.80 -5.07
CA ARG A 171 25.09 9.24 -6.24
C ARG A 171 25.07 10.77 -6.25
N LYS A 172 26.27 11.38 -6.27
CA LYS A 172 26.44 12.83 -6.45
C LYS A 172 26.21 13.20 -7.92
#